data_AF-A0A938ZDC7-F1
#
_entry.id   AF-A0A938ZDC7-F1
#
_cell.length_a   1.000
_cell.length_b   1.000
_cell.length_c   1.000
_cell.angle_alpha   90.00
_cell.angle_beta   90.00
_cell.angle_gamma   90.00
#
_symmetry.space_group_name_H-M   'P 1'
#
loop_
_entity.id
_entity.type
_entity.pdbx_description
1 polymer ?
#
loop_
_entity_poly.entity_id
_entity_poly.type
_entity_poly.pdbx_seq_one_letter_code
_entity_poly.pdbx_strand_id
1 'polypeptide(L)'
;MEEMRIYIANLGKYNEGELVGAWFTPPVDFEEVNRLCEMVEDLPEYIQEELSELQSYFGSIEELCEHEDDIICHSGCDDMADVARCYLEESGQLGELPAHLQNYIDYAAYGRDMELEGTFVVTNHGVYEILR
;
A
#
# COMPACT_ATOMS: atom_id res chain seq x y z
N MET A 1 8.49 24.19 -7.54
CA MET A 1 8.01 24.97 -6.37
C MET A 1 7.48 23.94 -5.40
N GLU A 2 7.99 23.87 -4.17
CA GLU A 2 7.39 22.99 -3.16
C GLU A 2 6.01 23.56 -2.79
N GLU A 3 4.97 22.76 -2.98
CA GLU A 3 3.63 23.09 -2.53
C GLU A 3 3.56 22.93 -1.01
N MET A 4 3.01 23.93 -0.33
CA MET A 4 2.83 23.91 1.12
C MET A 4 1.80 22.83 1.48
N ARG A 5 2.20 21.88 2.34
CA ARG A 5 1.31 20.86 2.91
C ARG A 5 1.38 20.87 4.42
N ILE A 6 0.30 20.51 5.09
CA ILE A 6 0.21 20.34 6.54
C ILE A 6 -0.12 18.89 6.87
N TYR A 7 0.48 18.33 7.90
CA TYR A 7 0.15 16.99 8.39
C TYR A 7 -0.88 17.11 9.51
N ILE A 8 -2.02 16.44 9.39
CA ILE A 8 -3.06 16.39 10.42
C ILE A 8 -3.13 14.97 10.94
N ALA A 9 -2.95 14.82 12.25
CA ALA A 9 -2.94 13.53 12.93
C ALA A 9 -4.11 13.40 13.90
N ASN A 10 -4.70 12.21 13.96
CA ASN A 10 -5.75 11.86 14.91
C ASN A 10 -5.13 11.41 16.23
N LEU A 11 -5.24 12.24 17.28
CA LEU A 11 -4.69 11.94 18.61
C LEU A 11 -5.40 10.78 19.34
N GLY A 12 -6.56 10.35 18.87
CA GLY A 12 -7.29 9.20 19.39
C GLY A 12 -6.83 7.86 18.81
N LYS A 13 -6.07 7.88 17.71
CA LYS A 13 -5.60 6.68 17.00
C LYS A 13 -4.08 6.60 17.03
N TYR A 14 -3.58 5.45 17.48
CA TYR A 14 -2.16 5.14 17.58
C TYR A 14 -1.92 3.85 16.83
N ASN A 15 -0.91 3.84 15.95
CA ASN A 15 -0.42 2.63 15.31
C ASN A 15 1.07 2.46 15.59
N GLU A 16 1.47 1.35 16.18
CA GLU A 16 2.87 1.00 16.54
C GLU A 16 3.71 2.10 17.25
N GLY A 17 3.07 3.08 17.89
CA GLY A 17 3.75 4.21 18.54
C GLY A 17 3.86 5.47 17.68
N GLU A 18 3.37 5.43 16.45
CA GLU A 18 3.18 6.58 15.56
C GLU A 18 1.71 7.05 15.56
N LEU A 19 1.51 8.35 15.35
CA LEU A 19 0.17 8.92 15.23
C LEU A 19 -0.33 8.72 13.81
N VAL A 20 -1.55 8.20 13.66
CA VAL A 20 -2.16 8.04 12.33
C VAL A 20 -2.62 9.42 11.82
N GLY A 21 -2.24 9.75 10.59
CA GLY A 21 -2.52 11.05 10.00
C GLY A 21 -2.15 11.12 8.52
N ALA A 22 -2.56 12.21 7.88
CA ALA A 22 -2.43 12.40 6.44
C ALA A 22 -1.98 13.84 6.10
N TRP A 23 -1.48 14.02 4.88
CA TRP A 23 -1.02 15.31 4.37
C TRP A 23 -2.15 16.07 3.64
N PHE A 24 -2.30 17.35 3.92
CA PHE A 24 -3.35 18.21 3.36
C PHE A 24 -2.77 19.47 2.72
N THR A 25 -3.40 19.97 1.67
CA THR A 25 -3.02 21.21 0.99
C THR A 25 -3.94 22.36 1.43
N PRO A 26 -3.42 23.47 1.99
CA PRO A 26 -4.24 24.62 2.38
C PRO A 26 -4.92 25.35 1.20
N PRO A 27 -6.04 26.05 1.43
CA PRO A 27 -6.77 26.20 2.69
C PRO A 27 -7.52 24.92 3.08
N VAL A 28 -7.48 24.58 4.37
CA VAL A 28 -8.11 23.36 4.90
C VAL A 28 -9.40 23.73 5.64
N ASP A 29 -10.51 23.08 5.30
CA ASP A 29 -11.79 23.19 5.99
C ASP A 29 -11.89 22.12 7.09
N PHE A 30 -12.25 22.52 8.31
CA PHE A 30 -12.34 21.59 9.44
C PHE A 30 -13.50 20.59 9.30
N GLU A 31 -14.60 20.98 8.64
CA GLU A 31 -15.68 20.02 8.34
C GLU A 31 -15.19 18.92 7.40
N GLU A 32 -14.36 19.30 6.43
CA GLU A 32 -13.79 18.38 5.48
C GLU A 32 -12.74 17.46 6.10
N VAL A 33 -11.88 17.99 6.98
CA VAL A 33 -10.95 17.17 7.75
C VAL A 33 -11.68 16.12 8.58
N ASN A 34 -12.77 16.49 9.25
CA ASN A 34 -13.54 15.54 10.04
C ASN A 34 -14.15 14.44 9.16
N ARG A 35 -14.71 14.80 8.00
CA ARG A 35 -15.26 13.83 7.03
C ARG A 35 -14.17 12.86 6.55
N LEU A 36 -13.00 13.37 6.20
CA LEU A 36 -11.89 12.55 5.72
C LEU A 36 -11.31 11.67 6.84
N CYS A 37 -11.29 12.16 8.08
CA CYS A 37 -10.97 11.31 9.22
C CYS A 37 -11.95 10.16 9.35
N GLU A 38 -13.27 10.41 9.30
CA GLU A 38 -14.30 9.35 9.35
C GLU A 38 -14.09 8.30 8.24
N MET A 39 -13.83 8.73 7.00
CA MET A 39 -13.54 7.82 5.89
C MET A 39 -12.32 6.93 6.16
N VAL A 40 -11.22 7.51 6.67
CA VAL A 40 -10.04 6.75 7.08
C VAL A 40 -10.34 5.78 8.22
N GLU A 41 -11.31 6.08 9.09
CA GLU A 41 -11.68 5.16 10.16
C GLU A 41 -12.38 3.89 9.67
N ASP A 42 -13.08 3.98 8.54
CA ASP A 42 -13.77 2.86 7.92
C ASP A 42 -12.83 1.96 7.10
N LEU A 43 -11.66 2.46 6.69
CA LEU A 43 -10.66 1.69 5.94
C LEU A 43 -10.15 0.47 6.73
N PRO A 44 -9.76 -0.61 6.05
CA PRO A 44 -9.04 -1.72 6.68
C PRO A 44 -7.77 -1.28 7.43
N GLU A 45 -7.45 -1.96 8.54
CA GLU A 45 -6.30 -1.63 9.39
C GLU A 45 -5.00 -1.55 8.58
N TYR A 46 -4.73 -2.56 7.73
CA TYR A 46 -3.54 -2.58 6.88
C TYR A 46 -3.39 -1.35 5.97
N ILE A 47 -4.49 -0.76 5.48
CA ILE A 47 -4.45 0.49 4.71
C ILE A 47 -4.18 1.68 5.61
N GLN A 48 -4.75 1.71 6.83
CA GLN A 48 -4.51 2.77 7.80
C GLN A 48 -3.05 2.83 8.25
N GLU A 49 -2.37 1.69 8.36
CA GLU A 49 -0.94 1.62 8.76
C GLU A 49 -0.03 2.33 7.75
N GLU A 50 -0.37 2.26 6.46
CA GLU A 50 0.42 2.82 5.35
C GLU A 50 -0.29 3.99 4.64
N LEU A 51 -1.18 4.67 5.37
CA LEU A 51 -2.04 5.73 4.85
C LEU A 51 -1.25 6.81 4.11
N SER A 52 -0.08 7.23 4.62
CA SER A 52 0.71 8.29 4.00
C SER A 52 1.32 7.88 2.66
N GLU A 53 1.78 6.64 2.52
CA GLU A 53 2.38 6.12 1.28
C GLU A 53 1.29 5.91 0.23
N LEU A 54 0.16 5.31 0.63
CA LEU A 54 -0.98 5.09 -0.27
C LEU A 54 -1.62 6.42 -0.68
N GLN A 55 -1.82 7.36 0.26
CA GLN A 55 -2.29 8.71 -0.06
C GLN A 55 -1.35 9.43 -1.02
N SER A 56 -0.03 9.25 -0.90
CA SER A 56 0.95 9.83 -1.81
C SER A 56 0.77 9.31 -3.25
N TYR A 57 0.45 8.01 -3.40
CA TYR A 57 0.17 7.39 -4.68
C TYR A 57 -1.15 7.88 -5.31
N PHE A 58 -2.26 7.80 -4.56
CA PHE A 58 -3.59 8.23 -5.05
C PHE A 58 -3.74 9.76 -5.10
N GLY A 59 -2.87 10.51 -4.45
CA GLY A 59 -2.91 11.98 -4.40
C GLY A 59 -3.93 12.55 -3.41
N SER A 60 -4.96 11.80 -3.03
CA SER A 60 -5.95 12.21 -2.02
C SER A 60 -6.48 11.03 -1.20
N ILE A 61 -7.02 11.33 -0.01
CA ILE A 61 -7.68 10.33 0.85
C ILE A 61 -9.00 9.87 0.22
N GLU A 62 -9.73 10.78 -0.42
CA GLU A 62 -11.01 10.46 -1.08
C GLU A 62 -10.80 9.41 -2.16
N GLU A 63 -9.83 9.62 -3.04
CA GLU A 63 -9.48 8.70 -4.12
C GLU A 63 -8.98 7.35 -3.57
N LEU A 64 -8.19 7.36 -2.49
CA LEU A 64 -7.79 6.13 -1.80
C LEU A 64 -9.01 5.35 -1.28
N CYS A 65 -9.96 6.02 -0.62
CA CYS A 65 -11.14 5.35 -0.06
C CYS A 65 -12.07 4.83 -1.15
N GLU A 66 -12.17 5.50 -2.30
CA GLU A 66 -12.94 5.00 -3.45
C GLU A 66 -12.37 3.72 -4.06
N HIS A 67 -11.07 3.46 -3.86
CA HIS A 67 -10.33 2.33 -4.40
C HIS A 67 -9.90 1.30 -3.34
N GLU A 68 -10.49 1.31 -2.14
CA GLU A 68 -10.08 0.40 -1.05
C GLU A 68 -10.18 -1.08 -1.45
N ASP A 69 -11.23 -1.45 -2.20
CA ASP A 69 -11.50 -2.81 -2.66
C ASP A 69 -10.53 -3.27 -3.76
N ASP A 70 -9.84 -2.34 -4.42
CA ASP A 70 -8.88 -2.59 -5.49
C ASP A 70 -7.44 -2.76 -4.96
N ILE A 71 -7.23 -2.64 -3.64
CA ILE A 71 -5.92 -2.70 -3.00
C ILE A 71 -5.68 -4.07 -2.37
N ILE A 72 -4.70 -4.81 -2.90
CA ILE A 72 -4.23 -6.07 -2.35
C ILE A 72 -2.96 -5.81 -1.53
N CYS A 73 -2.97 -6.22 -0.26
CA CYS A 73 -1.78 -6.21 0.58
C CYS A 73 -1.07 -7.56 0.57
N HIS A 74 0.14 -7.59 0.02
CA HIS A 74 1.07 -8.72 0.10
C HIS A 74 1.87 -8.63 1.40
N SER A 75 1.19 -8.91 2.52
CA SER A 75 1.79 -8.86 3.85
C SER A 75 2.97 -9.83 3.99
N GLY A 76 4.12 -9.36 4.48
CA GLY A 76 5.33 -10.17 4.62
C GLY A 76 6.20 -10.28 3.36
N CYS A 77 5.86 -9.54 2.29
CA CYS A 77 6.78 -9.28 1.19
C CYS A 77 7.51 -7.95 1.45
N ASP A 78 8.84 -7.97 1.46
CA ASP A 78 9.66 -6.76 1.64
C ASP A 78 9.97 -6.08 0.30
N ASP A 79 9.95 -6.85 -0.80
CA ASP A 79 10.22 -6.37 -2.14
C ASP A 79 9.44 -7.14 -3.21
N MET A 80 9.63 -6.74 -4.47
CA MET A 80 8.96 -7.37 -5.62
C MET A 80 9.48 -8.77 -5.95
N ALA A 81 10.66 -9.17 -5.46
CA ALA A 81 11.12 -10.54 -5.59
C ALA A 81 10.36 -11.47 -4.63
N ASP A 82 9.99 -10.98 -3.45
CA ASP A 82 9.10 -11.70 -2.53
C ASP A 82 7.69 -11.80 -3.09
N VAL A 83 7.13 -10.70 -3.63
CA VAL A 83 5.82 -10.72 -4.32
C VAL A 83 5.82 -11.73 -5.47
N ALA A 84 6.87 -11.72 -6.30
CA ALA A 84 7.02 -12.69 -7.39
C ALA A 84 7.06 -14.14 -6.90
N ARG A 85 7.73 -14.39 -5.77
CA ARG A 85 7.78 -15.73 -5.16
C ARG A 85 6.40 -16.14 -4.65
N CYS A 86 5.75 -15.31 -3.86
CA CYS A 86 4.41 -15.54 -3.34
C CYS A 86 3.41 -15.80 -4.47
N TYR A 87 3.41 -14.97 -5.51
CA TYR A 87 2.54 -15.13 -6.67
C TYR A 87 2.71 -16.49 -7.35
N LEU A 88 3.95 -16.93 -7.59
CA LEU A 88 4.24 -18.21 -8.24
C LEU A 88 3.84 -19.42 -7.38
N GLU A 89 4.00 -19.31 -6.06
CA GLU A 89 3.60 -20.35 -5.10
C GLU A 89 2.07 -20.45 -5.00
N GLU A 90 1.37 -19.32 -4.85
CA GLU A 90 -0.09 -19.27 -4.66
C GLU A 90 -0.87 -19.56 -5.94
N SER A 91 -0.38 -19.08 -7.09
CA SER A 91 -1.01 -19.36 -8.41
C SER A 91 -0.82 -20.81 -8.85
N GLY A 92 0.07 -21.57 -8.20
CA GLY A 92 0.42 -22.93 -8.58
C GLY A 92 1.16 -23.03 -9.92
N GLN A 93 1.66 -21.92 -10.47
CA GLN A 93 2.40 -21.89 -11.72
C GLN A 93 3.74 -22.65 -11.64
N LEU A 94 4.27 -22.85 -10.43
CA LEU A 94 5.43 -23.70 -10.18
C LEU A 94 5.14 -25.19 -10.44
N GLY A 95 3.87 -25.61 -10.48
CA GLY A 95 3.47 -26.99 -10.76
C GLY A 95 4.15 -28.00 -9.84
N GLU A 96 4.76 -29.05 -10.42
CA GLU A 96 5.51 -30.08 -9.68
C GLU A 96 7.00 -29.74 -9.49
N LEU A 97 7.41 -28.47 -9.64
CA LEU A 97 8.81 -28.10 -9.53
C LEU A 97 9.30 -28.38 -8.08
N PRO A 98 10.29 -29.27 -7.89
CA PRO A 98 10.83 -29.56 -6.56
C PRO A 98 11.36 -28.30 -5.87
N ALA A 99 11.17 -28.20 -4.55
CA ALA A 99 11.58 -27.03 -3.76
C ALA A 99 13.05 -26.60 -3.97
N HIS A 100 13.96 -27.56 -4.17
CA HIS A 100 15.37 -27.25 -4.40
C HIS A 100 15.65 -26.60 -5.77
N LEU A 101 14.78 -26.79 -6.76
CA LEU A 101 14.87 -26.14 -8.07
C LEU A 101 14.21 -24.76 -8.08
N GLN A 102 13.22 -24.52 -7.21
CA GLN A 102 12.58 -23.21 -7.05
C GLN A 102 13.60 -22.13 -6.64
N ASN A 103 14.65 -22.50 -5.91
CA ASN A 103 15.74 -21.58 -5.52
C ASN A 103 16.60 -21.07 -6.70
N TYR A 104 16.43 -21.63 -7.90
CA TYR A 104 17.16 -21.20 -9.10
C TYR A 104 16.32 -20.32 -10.02
N ILE A 105 15.07 -20.02 -9.65
CA ILE A 105 14.24 -19.05 -10.35
C ILE A 105 14.74 -17.65 -10.01
N ASP A 106 14.87 -16.80 -11.04
CA ASP A 106 15.23 -15.40 -10.88
C ASP A 106 13.97 -14.59 -10.54
N TYR A 107 13.56 -14.63 -9.27
CA TYR A 107 12.38 -13.90 -8.78
C TYR A 107 12.54 -12.38 -8.91
N ALA A 108 13.76 -11.87 -8.82
CA ALA A 108 14.01 -10.44 -8.98
C ALA A 108 13.74 -9.98 -10.43
N ALA A 109 14.13 -10.79 -11.42
CA ALA A 109 13.79 -10.49 -12.81
C ALA A 109 12.28 -10.56 -13.06
N TYR A 110 11.59 -11.56 -12.51
CA TYR A 110 10.15 -11.70 -12.67
C TYR A 110 9.36 -10.59 -11.96
N GLY A 111 9.73 -10.25 -10.72
CA GLY A 111 9.13 -9.16 -9.96
C GLY A 111 9.27 -7.81 -10.67
N ARG A 112 10.42 -7.54 -11.28
CA ARG A 112 10.60 -6.35 -12.12
C ARG A 112 9.66 -6.34 -13.33
N ASP A 113 9.45 -7.49 -13.97
CA ASP A 113 8.51 -7.57 -15.09
C ASP A 113 7.07 -7.34 -14.61
N MET A 114 6.71 -7.82 -13.41
CA MET A 114 5.43 -7.51 -12.76
C MET A 114 5.26 -6.00 -12.50
N GLU A 115 6.30 -5.31 -12.01
CA GLU A 115 6.25 -3.84 -11.83
C GLU A 115 6.03 -3.07 -13.14
N LEU A 116 6.49 -3.60 -14.26
CA LEU A 116 6.30 -2.97 -15.57
C LEU A 116 4.88 -3.10 -16.09
N GLU A 117 4.16 -4.15 -15.69
CA GLU A 117 2.80 -4.45 -16.16
C GLU A 117 1.72 -4.00 -15.15
N GLY A 118 2.03 -4.03 -13.87
CA GLY A 118 1.12 -3.73 -12.76
C GLY A 118 1.40 -2.39 -12.07
N THR A 119 0.88 -2.24 -10.86
CA THR A 119 1.18 -1.09 -10.02
C THR A 119 1.33 -1.54 -8.57
N PHE A 120 2.52 -1.29 -8.02
CA PHE A 120 2.93 -1.74 -6.70
C PHE A 120 3.50 -0.57 -5.91
N VAL A 121 3.15 -0.48 -4.62
CA VAL A 121 3.69 0.46 -3.65
C VAL A 121 4.40 -0.35 -2.57
N VAL A 122 5.73 -0.24 -2.53
CA VAL A 122 6.57 -0.91 -1.52
C VAL A 122 6.63 -0.04 -0.28
N THR A 123 6.25 -0.60 0.86
CA THR A 123 6.17 0.10 2.15
C THR A 123 6.91 -0.66 3.25
N ASN A 124 6.88 -0.18 4.50
CA ASN A 124 7.52 -0.87 5.61
C ASN A 124 6.67 -2.05 6.13
N HIS A 125 5.35 -2.02 5.91
CA HIS A 125 4.42 -3.07 6.36
C HIS A 125 3.99 -4.03 5.22
N GLY A 126 4.65 -3.96 4.06
CA GLY A 126 4.46 -4.90 2.95
C GLY A 126 4.44 -4.23 1.58
N VAL A 127 4.07 -4.99 0.55
CA VAL A 127 3.88 -4.48 -0.81
C VAL A 127 2.39 -4.43 -1.14
N TYR A 128 1.93 -3.27 -1.60
CA TYR A 128 0.54 -3.01 -1.95
C TYR A 128 0.38 -3.03 -3.46
N GLU A 129 -0.41 -3.95 -3.98
CA GLU A 129 -0.79 -4.00 -5.40
C GLU A 129 -2.10 -3.28 -5.61
N ILE A 130 -2.16 -2.40 -6.62
CA ILE A 130 -3.34 -1.62 -6.96
C ILE A 130 -3.91 -2.13 -8.27
N LEU A 131 -5.07 -2.76 -8.20
CA LEU A 131 -5.80 -3.25 -9.37
C LEU A 131 -6.40 -2.07 -10.15
N ARG A 132 -6.44 -2.18 -11.48
CA ARG A 132 -7.02 -1.18 -12.39
C ARG A 132 -8.12 -1.78 -13.25
#